data_AF-A0A318JX76-F1
#
_entry.id   AF-A0A318JX76-F1
#
_cell.length_a   1.000
_cell.length_b   1.000
_cell.length_c   1.000
_cell.angle_alpha   90.00
_cell.angle_beta   90.00
_cell.angle_gamma   90.00
#
_symmetry.space_group_name_H-M   'P 1'
#
loop_
_entity.id
_entity.type
_entity.pdbx_description
1 polymer ?
#
loop_
_entity_poly.entity_id
_entity_poly.type
_entity_poly.pdbx_seq_one_letter_code
_entity_poly.pdbx_strand_id
1 'polypeptide(L)'
;MLIFALLSLLVIAAIVAWSLKSGKRKNNKVADDSRIYAAHTQSRPLEPLEHSTGHAFGLLLKAARGDRSVVEKWIMAEQHQNIPPISRDGAIEQLAKRLQASRR
;
A
#
# COMPACT_ATOMS: atom_id res chain seq x y z
N MET A 1 -11.27 -39.81 22.29
CA MET A 1 -9.93 -39.19 22.37
C MET A 1 -9.19 -39.28 21.04
N LEU A 2 -8.96 -40.49 20.49
CA LEU A 2 -8.25 -40.69 19.21
C LEU A 2 -8.83 -39.93 17.99
N ILE A 3 -10.17 -39.89 17.86
CA ILE A 3 -10.85 -39.23 16.73
C ILE A 3 -10.63 -37.71 16.75
N PHE A 4 -10.65 -37.09 17.93
CA PHE A 4 -10.39 -35.66 18.09
C PHE A 4 -8.93 -35.30 17.74
N ALA A 5 -7.98 -36.15 18.13
CA ALA A 5 -6.58 -36.00 17.74
C ALA A 5 -6.42 -36.08 16.21
N LEU A 6 -7.09 -37.05 15.57
CA LEU A 6 -7.06 -37.24 14.11
C LEU A 6 -7.65 -36.05 13.35
N LEU A 7 -8.77 -35.50 13.83
CA LEU A 7 -9.39 -34.29 13.26
C LEU A 7 -8.49 -33.07 13.42
N SER A 8 -7.88 -32.87 14.59
CA SER A 8 -6.97 -31.74 14.83
C SER A 8 -5.73 -31.80 13.91
N LEU A 9 -5.19 -33.00 13.69
CA LEU A 9 -4.05 -33.21 12.81
C LEU A 9 -4.39 -32.88 11.34
N LEU A 10 -5.61 -33.24 10.91
CA LEU A 10 -6.10 -32.99 9.55
C LEU A 10 -6.29 -31.49 9.29
N VAL A 11 -6.80 -30.75 10.28
CA VAL A 11 -6.94 -29.28 10.19
C VAL A 11 -5.58 -28.60 10.09
N ILE A 12 -4.59 -29.01 10.90
CA ILE A 12 -3.24 -28.45 10.87
C ILE A 12 -2.58 -28.72 9.50
N ALA A 13 -2.72 -29.94 8.97
CA ALA A 13 -2.18 -30.29 7.65
C ALA A 13 -2.80 -29.45 6.52
N ALA A 14 -4.10 -29.18 6.57
CA ALA A 14 -4.79 -28.34 5.59
C ALA A 14 -4.29 -26.89 5.60
N ILE A 15 -4.07 -26.31 6.79
CA ILE A 15 -3.55 -24.95 6.95
C ILE A 15 -2.13 -24.83 6.38
N VAL A 16 -1.26 -25.79 6.68
CA VAL A 16 0.12 -25.82 6.17
C VAL A 16 0.14 -25.96 4.64
N ALA A 17 -0.67 -26.86 4.09
CA ALA A 17 -0.78 -27.04 2.63
C ALA A 17 -1.28 -25.77 1.92
N TRP A 18 -2.23 -25.05 2.51
CA TRP A 18 -2.73 -23.79 1.97
C TRP A 18 -1.64 -22.70 1.98
N SER A 19 -0.93 -22.57 3.10
CA SER A 19 0.16 -21.58 3.25
C SER A 19 1.28 -21.78 2.22
N LEU A 20 1.67 -23.03 1.97
CA LEU A 20 2.67 -23.35 0.95
C LEU A 20 2.19 -23.07 -0.48
N LYS A 21 0.88 -23.23 -0.74
CA LYS A 21 0.30 -22.94 -2.06
C LYS A 21 0.12 -21.45 -2.31
N SER A 22 -0.19 -20.65 -1.28
CA SER A 22 -0.35 -19.20 -1.41
C SER A 22 0.99 -18.47 -1.56
N GLY A 23 2.08 -19.01 -0.97
CA GLY A 23 3.43 -18.46 -1.13
C GLY A 23 4.03 -18.58 -2.54
N LYS A 24 3.48 -19.44 -3.42
CA LYS A 24 4.01 -19.68 -4.78
C LYS A 24 3.42 -18.79 -5.88
N ARG A 25 2.65 -17.75 -5.55
CA ARG A 25 2.15 -16.76 -6.54
C ARG A 25 2.88 -15.42 -6.46
N LYS A 26 4.20 -15.42 -6.60
CA LYS A 26 4.97 -14.24 -7.05
C LYS A 26 6.43 -14.60 -7.31
N ASN A 27 6.73 -15.05 -8.54
CA ASN A 27 7.95 -14.75 -9.29
C ASN A 27 8.07 -15.69 -10.49
N ASN A 28 7.73 -15.19 -11.67
CA ASN A 28 8.58 -15.22 -12.86
C ASN A 28 7.75 -14.84 -14.08
N LYS A 29 7.72 -13.54 -14.37
CA LYS A 29 7.59 -13.03 -15.74
C LYS A 29 8.40 -11.75 -15.85
N VAL A 30 9.73 -11.88 -15.79
CA VAL A 30 10.65 -10.90 -16.35
C VAL A 30 11.81 -11.69 -16.96
N ALA A 31 11.82 -11.75 -18.30
CA ALA A 31 12.98 -11.66 -19.17
C ALA A 31 12.58 -12.17 -20.56
N ASP A 32 11.93 -11.31 -21.33
CA ASP A 32 12.07 -11.36 -22.79
C ASP A 32 12.45 -9.93 -23.22
N ASP A 33 13.75 -9.64 -23.09
CA ASP A 33 14.38 -8.38 -23.49
C ASP A 33 14.67 -8.44 -25.01
N SER A 34 13.65 -8.70 -25.82
CA SER A 34 13.73 -8.48 -27.27
C SER A 34 13.51 -6.99 -27.54
N ARG A 35 14.56 -6.20 -27.31
CA ARG A 35 14.63 -4.78 -27.65
C ARG A 35 14.46 -4.59 -29.16
N ILE A 36 13.24 -4.28 -29.57
CA ILE A 36 12.99 -3.48 -30.77
C ILE A 36 12.38 -2.18 -30.26
N TYR A 37 13.24 -1.25 -29.85
CA TYR A 37 12.81 0.11 -29.53
C TYR A 37 12.29 0.73 -30.82
N ALA A 38 10.97 0.91 -30.91
CA ALA A 38 10.34 1.68 -31.98
C ALA A 38 10.89 3.12 -31.91
N ALA A 39 11.69 3.49 -32.90
CA ALA A 39 12.45 4.74 -32.99
C ALA A 39 11.58 6.02 -33.07
N HIS A 40 10.27 5.93 -32.81
CA HIS A 40 9.29 7.01 -32.97
C HIS A 40 8.36 7.12 -31.76
N THR A 41 8.90 6.97 -30.54
CA THR A 41 8.18 7.41 -29.35
C THR A 41 8.44 8.89 -29.16
N GLN A 42 7.48 9.72 -29.59
CA GLN A 42 7.41 11.12 -29.18
C GLN A 42 7.55 11.16 -27.66
N SER A 43 8.59 11.83 -27.17
CA SER A 43 8.78 12.09 -25.75
C SER A 43 7.68 13.04 -25.30
N ARG A 44 6.52 12.51 -24.90
CA ARG A 44 5.54 13.30 -24.16
C ARG A 44 6.23 13.72 -22.86
N PRO A 45 6.33 15.02 -22.54
CA PRO A 45 6.80 15.42 -21.23
C PRO A 45 5.86 14.75 -20.22
N LEU A 46 6.43 13.92 -19.36
CA LEU A 46 5.72 13.42 -18.20
C LEU A 46 5.34 14.67 -17.40
N GLU A 47 4.05 14.97 -17.33
CA GLU A 47 3.53 15.96 -16.39
C GLU A 47 4.22 15.69 -15.04
N PRO A 48 4.78 16.72 -14.39
CA PRO A 48 5.38 16.53 -13.08
C PRO A 48 4.29 15.88 -12.24
N LEU A 49 4.56 14.63 -11.90
CA LEU A 49 3.66 13.83 -11.12
C LEU A 49 3.64 14.54 -9.78
N GLU A 50 2.65 15.39 -9.54
CA GLU A 50 2.32 15.96 -8.23
C GLU A 50 1.78 14.83 -7.33
N HIS A 51 2.53 13.74 -7.28
CA HIS A 51 2.48 12.82 -6.17
C HIS A 51 2.92 13.65 -4.99
N SER A 52 1.98 14.19 -4.23
CA SER A 52 1.66 13.86 -2.83
C SER A 52 2.58 12.86 -2.09
N THR A 53 3.86 12.88 -2.42
CA THR A 53 5.00 12.11 -1.89
C THR A 53 5.99 13.08 -1.26
N GLY A 54 5.49 14.24 -0.81
CA GLY A 54 6.24 15.12 0.06
C GLY A 54 6.51 14.49 1.42
N HIS A 55 7.42 15.11 2.17
CA HIS A 55 7.79 14.71 3.54
C HIS A 55 6.58 14.45 4.46
N ALA A 56 5.50 15.23 4.30
CA ALA A 56 4.25 15.05 5.05
C ALA A 56 3.60 13.67 4.82
N PHE A 57 3.53 13.20 3.57
CA PHE A 57 3.02 11.86 3.26
C PHE A 57 3.96 10.76 3.77
N GLY A 58 5.27 11.00 3.71
CA GLY A 58 6.27 10.11 4.31
C GLY A 58 6.08 9.92 5.81
N LEU A 59 5.71 10.98 6.54
CA LEU A 59 5.39 10.91 7.97
C LEU A 59 4.12 10.09 8.23
N LEU A 60 3.09 10.24 7.39
CA LEU A 60 1.87 9.44 7.48
C LEU A 60 2.17 7.96 7.23
N LEU A 61 2.94 7.64 6.20
CA LEU A 61 3.39 6.28 5.93
C LEU A 61 4.21 5.71 7.09
N LYS A 62 5.12 6.49 7.67
CA LYS A 62 5.88 6.07 8.85
C LYS A 62 4.98 5.78 10.05
N ALA A 63 3.94 6.59 10.26
CA ALA A 63 2.95 6.36 11.31
C ALA A 63 2.09 5.11 11.04
N ALA A 64 1.76 4.85 9.77
CA ALA A 64 1.01 3.68 9.33
C ALA A 64 1.88 2.41 9.10
N ARG A 65 3.17 2.44 9.48
CA ARG A 65 4.13 1.33 9.26
C ARG A 65 4.24 0.89 7.79
N GLY A 66 4.08 1.84 6.87
CA GLY A 66 4.13 1.60 5.43
C GLY A 66 2.81 1.15 4.79
N ASP A 67 1.73 1.02 5.57
CA ASP A 67 0.42 0.65 5.01
C ASP A 67 -0.25 1.86 4.33
N ARG A 68 -0.18 1.89 3.00
CA ARG A 68 -0.79 2.94 2.19
C ARG A 68 -2.32 2.97 2.31
N SER A 69 -2.97 1.82 2.49
CA SER A 69 -4.44 1.75 2.56
C SER A 69 -4.99 2.46 3.80
N VAL A 70 -4.27 2.35 4.91
CA VAL A 70 -4.58 3.06 6.15
C VAL A 70 -4.40 4.56 5.99
N VAL A 71 -3.32 4.98 5.33
CA VAL A 71 -3.07 6.41 5.04
C VAL A 71 -4.17 7.02 4.18
N GLU A 72 -4.59 6.35 3.09
CA GLU A 72 -5.67 6.87 2.24
C GLU A 72 -7.00 6.98 3.00
N LYS A 73 -7.30 6.03 3.91
CA LYS A 73 -8.50 6.13 4.77
C LYS A 73 -8.45 7.35 5.68
N TRP A 74 -7.29 7.65 6.26
CA TRP A 74 -7.12 8.85 7.09
C TRP A 74 -7.29 10.14 6.28
N ILE A 75 -6.68 10.19 5.10
CA ILE A 75 -6.78 11.34 4.19
C ILE A 75 -8.24 11.57 3.81
N MET A 76 -8.94 10.51 3.37
CA MET A 76 -10.36 10.59 3.02
C MET A 76 -11.20 11.06 4.22
N ALA A 77 -10.95 10.54 5.42
CA ALA A 77 -11.66 10.97 6.61
C ALA A 77 -11.44 12.47 6.91
N GLU A 78 -10.18 12.94 6.84
CA GLU A 78 -9.85 14.34 7.11
C GLU A 78 -10.43 15.29 6.06
N GLN A 79 -10.48 14.88 4.77
CA GLN A 79 -11.09 15.68 3.71
C GLN A 79 -12.58 15.94 3.97
N HIS A 80 -13.31 14.95 4.48
CA HIS A 80 -14.75 15.05 4.74
C HIS A 80 -15.09 15.62 6.12
N GLN A 81 -14.15 15.57 7.08
CA GLN A 81 -14.34 16.14 8.42
C GLN A 81 -14.26 17.68 8.43
N ASN A 82 -13.59 18.29 7.44
CA ASN A 82 -13.51 19.74 7.33
C ASN A 82 -14.68 20.28 6.50
N ILE A 83 -15.26 21.41 6.94
CA ILE A 83 -16.31 22.14 6.22
C ILE A 83 -15.80 23.56 5.99
N PRO A 84 -15.55 23.98 4.73
CA PRO A 84 -15.73 23.21 3.50
C PRO A 84 -14.71 22.05 3.34
N PRO A 85 -15.01 21.04 2.51
CA PRO A 85 -14.10 19.94 2.24
C PRO A 85 -12.76 20.44 1.71
N ILE A 86 -11.67 19.91 2.25
CA ILE A 86 -10.31 20.32 1.87
C ILE A 86 -9.76 19.44 0.75
N SER A 87 -8.81 20.00 0.01
CA SER A 87 -8.06 19.25 -1.00
C SER A 87 -7.26 18.12 -0.34
N ARG A 88 -6.90 17.12 -1.15
CA ARG A 88 -6.15 15.96 -0.67
C ARG A 88 -4.82 16.35 -0.04
N ASP A 89 -4.10 17.30 -0.65
CA ASP A 89 -2.81 17.77 -0.13
C ASP A 89 -2.98 18.58 1.16
N GLY A 90 -4.04 19.39 1.27
CA GLY A 90 -4.39 20.07 2.51
C GLY A 90 -4.66 19.08 3.66
N ALA A 91 -5.37 17.99 3.37
CA ALA A 91 -5.61 16.92 4.35
C ALA A 91 -4.30 16.22 4.77
N ILE A 92 -3.40 15.95 3.83
CA ILE A 92 -2.08 15.36 4.12
C ILE A 92 -1.26 16.26 5.04
N GLU A 93 -1.19 17.55 4.75
CA GLU A 93 -0.44 18.51 5.57
C GLU A 93 -1.03 18.64 6.98
N GLN A 94 -2.36 18.72 7.08
CA GLN A 94 -3.06 18.84 8.35
C GLN A 94 -2.86 17.60 9.23
N LEU A 95 -2.97 16.40 8.64
CA LEU A 95 -2.68 15.15 9.34
C LEU A 95 -1.21 15.06 9.77
N ALA A 96 -0.27 15.46 8.90
CA ALA A 96 1.15 15.45 9.24
C ALA A 96 1.48 16.41 10.38
N LYS A 97 0.92 17.62 10.37
CA LYS A 97 1.05 18.59 11.48
C LYS A 97 0.51 18.03 12.79
N ARG A 98 -0.66 17.38 12.76
CA ARG A 98 -1.27 16.75 13.94
C ARG A 98 -0.40 15.61 14.50
N LEU A 99 0.17 14.77 13.63
CA LEU A 99 1.07 13.69 14.01
C LEU A 99 2.41 14.19 14.56
N GLN A 100 2.91 15.32 14.08
CA GLN A 100 4.12 15.95 14.63
C GLN A 100 3.84 16.57 15.99
N ALA A 101 2.69 17.24 16.15
CA ALA A 101 2.26 17.82 17.40
C ALA A 101 2.05 16.77 18.50
N SER A 102 1.52 15.59 18.17
CA SER A 102 1.31 14.51 19.15
C SER A 102 2.59 13.77 19.59
N ARG A 103 3.72 13.99 18.91
CA ARG A 103 5.02 13.39 19.24
C ARG A 103 5.92 14.29 20.08
N ARG A 104 5.54 15.54 20.29
CA ARG A 104 6.24 16.48 21.17
C ARG A 104 5.61 16.44 22.55
#